data_AF-A0A940RIY5-F1
#
_entry.id   AF-A0A940RIY5-F1
#
_cell.length_a   1.000
_cell.length_b   1.000
_cell.length_c   1.000
_cell.angle_alpha   90.00
_cell.angle_beta   90.00
_cell.angle_gamma   90.00
#
_symmetry.space_group_name_H-M   'P 1'
#
loop_
_entity.id
_entity.type
_entity.pdbx_description
1 polymer ?
#
loop_
_entity_poly.entity_id
_entity_poly.type
_entity_poly.pdbx_seq_one_letter_code
_entity_poly.pdbx_strand_id
1 'polypeptide(L)'
;MTRLRVPWPLAVSQWWRWRHPMLWRGRTFDPHNNQQVMSYAVLRLRREARDVFLLNHIKSLDYALIARHLSLSIADVQAHLADALYEISRTVDLIERVRPNPKPSEAEHPNV
;
A
#
# COMPACT_ATOMS: atom_id res chain seq x y z
N MET A 1 -11.91 -9.76 19.19
CA MET A 1 -10.76 -10.69 19.15
C MET A 1 -9.77 -10.20 18.11
N THR A 2 -8.64 -9.64 18.54
CA THR A 2 -7.58 -9.14 17.65
C THR A 2 -6.89 -10.35 17.02
N ARG A 3 -7.23 -10.70 15.77
CA ARG A 3 -6.58 -11.80 15.05
C ARG A 3 -5.06 -11.55 15.09
N LEU A 4 -4.31 -12.49 15.68
CA LEU A 4 -2.85 -12.49 15.67
C LEU A 4 -2.40 -12.28 14.22
N ARG A 5 -1.64 -11.19 13.98
CA ARG A 5 -1.19 -10.83 12.63
C ARG A 5 -0.03 -11.74 12.24
N VAL A 6 -0.35 -12.83 11.55
CA VAL A 6 0.63 -13.79 11.04
C VAL A 6 1.45 -13.13 9.91
N PRO A 7 2.79 -13.21 9.92
CA PRO A 7 3.64 -12.79 8.80
C PRO A 7 3.24 -13.48 7.48
N TRP A 8 3.38 -12.80 6.34
CA TRP A 8 2.82 -13.33 5.08
C TRP A 8 3.42 -14.65 4.57
N PRO A 9 4.69 -15.05 4.80
CA PRO A 9 5.08 -16.38 4.33
C PRO A 9 4.40 -17.49 5.14
N LEU A 10 3.85 -17.17 6.32
CA LEU A 10 3.12 -18.10 7.19
C LEU A 10 1.60 -18.09 6.94
N ALA A 11 1.09 -17.17 6.11
CA ALA A 11 -0.34 -17.02 5.84
C ALA A 11 -0.73 -17.73 4.54
N VAL A 12 -1.55 -18.80 4.65
CA VAL A 12 -2.00 -19.59 3.48
C VAL A 12 -2.71 -18.73 2.42
N SER A 13 -3.49 -17.73 2.86
CA SER A 13 -4.19 -16.79 1.96
C SER A 13 -3.27 -15.87 1.16
N GLN A 14 -1.95 -15.86 1.44
CA GLN A 14 -0.97 -14.99 0.82
C GLN A 14 0.01 -15.74 -0.10
N TRP A 15 -0.19 -17.04 -0.32
CA TRP A 15 0.69 -17.87 -1.15
C TRP A 15 0.86 -17.35 -2.59
N TRP A 16 -0.15 -16.67 -3.13
CA TRP A 16 -0.08 -16.04 -4.45
C TRP A 16 1.06 -15.01 -4.55
N ARG A 17 1.49 -14.38 -3.44
CA ARG A 17 2.63 -13.44 -3.39
C ARG A 17 3.97 -14.13 -3.60
N TRP A 18 4.07 -15.45 -3.42
CA TRP A 18 5.34 -16.18 -3.57
C TRP A 18 5.97 -15.95 -4.96
N ARG A 19 5.17 -15.90 -6.02
CA ARG A 19 5.66 -15.69 -7.40
C ARG A 19 6.03 -14.23 -7.71
N HIS A 20 5.80 -13.31 -6.78
CA HIS A 20 5.99 -11.87 -6.97
C HIS A 20 6.89 -11.32 -5.87
N PRO A 21 8.23 -11.33 -6.04
CA PRO A 21 9.16 -10.79 -5.04
C PRO A 21 8.91 -9.33 -4.67
N MET A 22 8.37 -8.55 -5.61
CA MET A 22 7.89 -7.18 -5.36
C MET A 22 6.73 -7.11 -4.36
N LEU A 23 6.12 -8.22 -3.98
CA LEU A 23 5.10 -8.28 -2.96
C LEU A 23 5.60 -8.95 -1.68
N TRP A 24 6.89 -9.20 -1.49
CA TRP A 24 7.39 -9.90 -0.29
C TRP A 24 7.63 -9.00 0.92
N ARG A 25 7.52 -7.68 0.77
CA ARG A 25 7.67 -6.75 1.89
C ARG A 25 6.33 -6.52 2.56
N GLY A 26 6.34 -6.08 3.81
CA GLY A 26 5.12 -5.63 4.51
C GLY A 26 4.24 -6.76 5.05
N ARG A 27 3.11 -6.36 5.65
CA ARG A 27 2.17 -7.28 6.33
C ARG A 27 1.25 -7.98 5.33
N THR A 28 0.47 -8.93 5.82
CA THR A 28 -0.65 -9.54 5.08
C THR A 28 -1.74 -8.52 4.82
N PHE A 29 -2.42 -8.65 3.68
CA PHE A 29 -3.57 -7.83 3.32
C PHE A 29 -4.54 -8.66 2.47
N ASP A 30 -5.82 -8.33 2.52
CA ASP A 30 -6.81 -8.89 1.61
C ASP A 30 -6.72 -8.21 0.22
N PRO A 31 -6.43 -8.95 -0.87
CA PRO A 31 -6.30 -8.38 -2.21
C PRO A 31 -7.63 -7.93 -2.82
N HIS A 32 -8.77 -8.30 -2.23
CA HIS A 32 -10.11 -7.85 -2.62
C HIS A 32 -10.57 -6.61 -1.83
N ASN A 33 -9.88 -6.27 -0.75
CA ASN A 33 -10.16 -5.07 0.03
C ASN A 33 -9.26 -3.91 -0.41
N ASN A 34 -9.82 -2.99 -1.21
CA ASN A 34 -9.10 -1.84 -1.76
C ASN A 34 -8.39 -0.99 -0.68
N GLN A 35 -8.99 -0.84 0.51
CA GLN A 35 -8.38 -0.09 1.60
C GLN A 35 -7.13 -0.79 2.14
N GLN A 36 -7.15 -2.13 2.25
CA GLN A 36 -5.98 -2.89 2.68
C GLN A 36 -4.89 -2.93 1.60
N VAL A 37 -5.26 -3.02 0.32
CA VAL A 37 -4.33 -2.91 -0.81
C VAL A 37 -3.63 -1.56 -0.82
N MET A 38 -4.38 -0.47 -0.67
CA MET A 38 -3.82 0.88 -0.60
C MET A 38 -2.93 1.06 0.63
N SER A 39 -3.38 0.61 1.80
CA SER A 39 -2.58 0.65 3.03
C SER A 39 -1.26 -0.11 2.88
N TYR A 40 -1.29 -1.26 2.21
CA TYR A 40 -0.10 -2.04 1.90
C TYR A 40 0.85 -1.29 0.96
N ALA A 41 0.34 -0.70 -0.12
CA ALA A 41 1.13 0.06 -1.09
C ALA A 41 1.83 1.26 -0.43
N VAL A 42 1.10 2.04 0.38
CA VAL A 42 1.65 3.20 1.10
C VAL A 42 2.70 2.78 2.14
N LEU A 43 2.45 1.72 2.92
CA LEU A 43 3.40 1.28 3.96
C LEU A 43 4.70 0.68 3.40
N ARG A 44 4.70 0.28 2.13
CA ARG A 44 5.87 -0.26 1.42
C ARG A 44 6.81 0.84 0.91
N LEU A 45 6.33 2.07 0.76
CA LEU A 45 7.14 3.20 0.31
C LEU A 45 8.38 3.41 1.19
N ARG A 46 9.45 3.96 0.58
CA ARG A 46 10.60 4.48 1.33
C ARG A 46 10.11 5.58 2.27
N ARG A 47 10.80 5.74 3.41
CA ARG A 47 10.34 6.61 4.50
C ARG A 47 10.09 8.03 4.01
N GLU A 48 11.01 8.57 3.22
CA GLU A 48 11.01 9.93 2.70
C GLU A 48 9.79 10.17 1.80
N ALA A 49 9.60 9.29 0.80
CA ALA A 49 8.46 9.31 -0.11
C ALA A 49 7.12 9.09 0.62
N ARG A 50 7.09 8.20 1.61
CA ARG A 50 5.91 7.92 2.42
C ARG A 50 5.49 9.12 3.25
N ASP A 51 6.42 9.74 3.94
CA ASP A 51 6.13 10.86 4.85
C ASP A 51 5.65 12.07 4.05
N VAL A 52 6.27 12.36 2.89
CA VAL A 52 5.78 13.37 1.93
C VAL A 52 4.36 13.04 1.44
N PHE A 53 4.12 11.80 0.99
CA PHE A 53 2.80 11.39 0.50
C PHE A 53 1.70 11.53 1.58
N LEU A 54 1.97 11.10 2.80
CA LEU A 54 1.02 11.18 3.90
C LEU A 54 0.73 12.64 4.32
N LEU A 55 1.74 13.50 4.36
CA LEU A 55 1.56 14.92 4.68
C LEU A 55 0.77 15.65 3.59
N ASN A 56 1.04 15.35 2.33
CA ASN A 56 0.28 15.90 1.21
C ASN A 56 -1.18 15.42 1.21
N HIS A 57 -1.41 14.11 1.42
CA HIS A 57 -2.73 13.51 1.24
C HIS A 57 -3.64 13.62 2.48
N ILE A 58 -3.09 13.56 3.70
CA ILE A 58 -3.89 13.54 4.95
C ILE A 58 -3.99 14.93 5.59
N LYS A 59 -2.91 15.71 5.51
CA LYS A 59 -2.86 17.05 6.12
C LYS A 59 -3.12 18.16 5.11
N SER A 60 -3.25 17.83 3.82
CA SER A 60 -3.44 18.79 2.72
C SER A 60 -2.45 19.95 2.79
N LEU A 61 -1.22 19.64 3.20
CA LEU A 61 -0.16 20.64 3.32
C LEU A 61 0.37 21.00 1.95
N ASP A 62 0.54 22.30 1.69
CA ASP A 62 1.26 22.78 0.52
C ASP A 62 2.74 22.33 0.56
N TYR A 63 3.35 22.20 -0.62
CA TYR A 63 4.71 21.71 -0.78
C TYR A 63 5.73 22.53 0.01
N ALA A 64 5.53 23.84 0.17
CA ALA A 64 6.37 24.69 1.00
C ALA A 64 6.31 24.33 2.50
N LEU A 65 5.12 23.97 3.00
CA LEU A 65 4.94 23.54 4.39
C LEU A 65 5.55 22.16 4.64
N ILE A 66 5.40 21.24 3.69
CA ILE A 66 6.03 19.92 3.76
C ILE A 66 7.55 20.06 3.73
N ALA A 67 8.08 20.86 2.82
CA ALA A 67 9.51 21.14 2.69
C ALA A 67 10.09 21.68 4.02
N ARG A 68 9.41 22.66 4.62
CA ARG A 68 9.80 23.19 5.94
C ARG A 68 9.69 22.15 7.05
N HIS A 69 8.63 21.35 7.08
CA HIS A 69 8.39 20.36 8.13
C HIS A 69 9.41 19.22 8.11
N LEU A 70 9.84 18.80 6.91
CA LEU A 70 10.79 17.70 6.71
C LEU A 70 12.23 18.18 6.50
N SER A 71 12.48 19.49 6.51
CA SER A 71 13.79 20.09 6.20
C SER A 71 14.33 19.65 4.84
N LEU A 72 13.48 19.72 3.82
CA LEU A 72 13.76 19.39 2.42
C LEU A 72 13.65 20.62 1.53
N SER A 73 14.18 20.56 0.30
CA SER A 73 13.82 21.54 -0.73
C SER A 73 12.45 21.23 -1.34
N ILE A 74 11.80 22.22 -1.97
CA ILE A 74 10.53 22.00 -2.68
C ILE A 74 10.72 20.99 -3.83
N ALA A 75 11.89 21.02 -4.50
CA ALA A 75 12.21 20.08 -5.56
C ALA A 75 12.28 18.64 -5.03
N ASP A 76 12.88 18.43 -3.86
CA ASP A 76 12.93 17.11 -3.22
C ASP A 76 11.54 16.62 -2.82
N VAL A 77 10.68 17.51 -2.31
CA VAL A 77 9.28 17.18 -2.01
C VAL A 77 8.55 16.72 -3.27
N GLN A 78 8.69 17.44 -4.38
CA GLN A 78 8.08 17.06 -5.66
C GLN A 78 8.61 15.72 -6.16
N ALA A 79 9.93 15.50 -6.10
CA ALA A 79 10.55 14.24 -6.50
C ALA A 79 10.05 13.06 -5.66
N HIS A 80 10.05 13.21 -4.33
CA HIS A 80 9.55 12.19 -3.41
C HIS A 80 8.06 11.90 -3.57
N LEU A 81 7.25 12.92 -3.88
CA LEU A 81 5.82 12.73 -4.16
C LEU A 81 5.62 11.97 -5.48
N ALA A 82 6.37 12.32 -6.52
CA ALA A 82 6.32 11.61 -7.81
C ALA A 82 6.73 10.15 -7.65
N ASP A 83 7.83 9.88 -6.93
CA ASP A 83 8.27 8.52 -6.60
C ASP A 83 7.21 7.74 -5.82
N ALA A 84 6.58 8.39 -4.84
CA ALA A 84 5.51 7.77 -4.05
C ALA A 84 4.32 7.35 -4.92
N LEU A 85 3.83 8.26 -5.78
CA LEU A 85 2.70 8.00 -6.67
C LEU A 85 3.03 6.88 -7.67
N TYR A 86 4.23 6.90 -8.23
CA TYR A 86 4.70 5.86 -9.15
C TYR A 86 4.75 4.48 -8.48
N GLU A 87 5.38 4.37 -7.30
CA GLU A 87 5.51 3.10 -6.60
C GLU A 87 4.16 2.58 -6.07
N ILE A 88 3.24 3.47 -5.67
CA ILE A 88 1.87 3.10 -5.31
C ILE A 88 1.15 2.53 -6.54
N SER A 89 1.10 3.28 -7.65
CA SER A 89 0.43 2.84 -8.88
C SER A 89 0.99 1.50 -9.36
N ARG A 90 2.31 1.38 -9.45
CA ARG A 90 2.98 0.14 -9.82
C ARG A 90 2.62 -1.04 -8.92
N THR A 91 2.51 -0.80 -7.61
CA THR A 91 2.16 -1.85 -6.63
C THR A 91 0.70 -2.26 -6.78
N VAL A 92 -0.21 -1.30 -6.91
CA VAL A 92 -1.65 -1.55 -7.10
C VAL A 92 -1.89 -2.30 -8.41
N ASP A 93 -1.34 -1.82 -9.53
CA ASP A 93 -1.47 -2.47 -10.84
C ASP A 93 -0.96 -3.90 -10.82
N LEU A 94 0.17 -4.15 -10.13
CA LEU A 94 0.68 -5.51 -9.96
C LEU A 94 -0.32 -6.38 -9.19
N ILE A 95 -0.85 -5.88 -8.07
CA ILE A 95 -1.83 -6.62 -7.25
C ILE A 95 -3.10 -6.89 -8.06
N GLU A 96 -3.60 -5.93 -8.84
CA GLU A 96 -4.78 -6.12 -9.69
C GLU A 96 -4.56 -7.21 -10.75
N ARG A 97 -3.38 -7.22 -11.40
CA ARG A 97 -3.03 -8.21 -12.43
C ARG A 97 -2.88 -9.63 -11.87
N VAL A 98 -2.43 -9.76 -10.62
CA VAL A 98 -2.08 -11.05 -10.01
C VAL A 98 -3.04 -11.45 -8.88
N ARG A 99 -4.13 -10.69 -8.72
CA ARG A 99 -5.17 -10.91 -7.70
C ARG A 99 -5.69 -12.34 -7.84
N PRO A 100 -5.69 -13.14 -6.75
CA PRO A 100 -6.30 -14.47 -6.80
C PRO A 100 -7.80 -14.36 -7.05
N ASN A 101 -8.38 -15.37 -7.71
CA ASN A 101 -9.84 -15.44 -7.82
C ASN A 101 -10.46 -15.58 -6.42
N PRO A 102 -11.56 -14.85 -6.13
CA PRO A 102 -12.27 -15.01 -4.87
C PRO A 102 -12.75 -16.46 -4.76
N LYS A 103 -12.61 -17.07 -3.57
CA LYS A 103 -13.12 -18.42 -3.36
C LYS A 103 -14.65 -18.42 -3.47
N PRO A 104 -15.26 -19.49 -4.02
CA PRO A 104 -16.72 -19.56 -4.18
C PRO A 104 -17.51 -19.38 -2.87
N SER A 105 -16.90 -19.65 -1.70
CA SER A 105 -17.56 -19.55 -0.39
C SER A 105 -17.81 -18.14 0.14
N GLU A 106 -17.36 -17.09 -0.55
CA GLU A 106 -17.67 -15.68 -0.21
C GLU A 106 -18.63 -15.02 -1.21
N ALA A 107 -19.07 -15.75 -2.26
CA ALA A 107 -20.00 -15.23 -3.26
C ALA A 107 -21.49 -15.39 -2.86
N GLU A 108 -21.78 -16.14 -1.79
CA GLU A 108 -23.14 -16.34 -1.27
C GLU A 108 -23.27 -15.69 0.10
N HIS A 109 -23.47 -14.37 0.16
CA HIS A 109 -24.33 -13.72 1.16
C HIS A 109 -24.55 -12.26 0.72
N PRO A 110 -25.59 -11.98 -0.10
CA PRO A 110 -26.14 -10.63 -0.12
C PRO A 110 -26.81 -10.43 1.25
N ASN A 111 -26.30 -9.49 2.04
CA ASN A 111 -27.01 -9.04 3.24
C ASN A 111 -28.38 -8.49 2.80
N VAL A 112 -29.44 -9.16 3.25
CA VAL A 112 -30.81 -8.63 3.29
C VAL A 112 -30.98 -7.84 4.59
#